data_AF-A0A1Y0C5N6-F1
#
_entry.id   AF-A0A1Y0C5N6-F1
#
_cell.length_a   1.000
_cell.length_b   1.000
_cell.length_c   1.000
_cell.angle_alpha   90.00
_cell.angle_beta   90.00
_cell.angle_gamma   90.00
#
_symmetry.space_group_name_H-M   'P 1'
#
loop_
_entity.id
_entity.type
_entity.pdbx_description
1 polymer ?
#
loop_
_entity_poly.entity_id
_entity_poly.type
_entity_poly.pdbx_seq_one_letter_code
_entity_poly.pdbx_strand_id
1 'polypeptide(L)' 'MKARLIEDQLYEVVDGRKWYTASRRSDGSYFVMNHVGRAISEGSDIHRRVVRAVEELRE' A
#
# COMPACT_ATOMS: atom_id res chain seq x y z
N MET A 1 -7.03 6.24 -5.42
CA MET A 1 -6.88 4.82 -5.01
C MET A 1 -7.75 4.61 -3.79
N LYS A 2 -8.25 3.40 -3.56
CA LYS A 2 -9.05 3.09 -2.36
C LYS A 2 -8.32 2.05 -1.52
N ALA A 3 -8.01 2.40 -0.27
CA ALA A 3 -7.40 1.49 0.69
C ALA A 3 -8.44 0.83 1.59
N ARG A 4 -8.12 -0.35 2.09
CA ARG A 4 -8.81 -1.01 3.20
C ARG A 4 -7.83 -1.82 4.04
N LEU A 5 -8.05 -1.87 5.34
CA LEU A 5 -7.33 -2.77 6.23
C LEU A 5 -7.84 -4.21 6.00
N ILE A 6 -6.93 -5.15 5.82
CA ILE A 6 -7.28 -6.57 5.62
C ILE A 6 -6.74 -7.46 6.74
N GLU A 7 -5.59 -7.12 7.33
CA GLU A 7 -5.03 -7.72 8.54
C GLU A 7 -4.29 -6.64 9.34
N ASP A 8 -3.83 -6.94 10.57
CA ASP A 8 -3.10 -5.94 11.36
C ASP A 8 -1.87 -5.41 10.61
N GLN A 9 -1.80 -4.07 10.50
CA GLN A 9 -0.80 -3.35 9.71
C GLN A 9 -0.70 -3.75 8.22
N LEU A 10 -1.65 -4.51 7.67
CA LEU A 10 -1.69 -4.94 6.28
C LEU A 10 -2.93 -4.37 5.57
N TYR A 11 -2.66 -3.65 4.48
CA TYR A 11 -3.67 -2.92 3.72
C TYR A 11 -3.72 -3.43 2.29
N GLU A 12 -4.92 -3.55 1.74
CA GLU A 12 -5.13 -3.69 0.31
C GLU A 12 -5.46 -2.32 -0.29
N VAL A 13 -4.83 -1.98 -1.41
CA VAL A 13 -5.07 -0.73 -2.14
C VAL A 13 -5.45 -1.04 -3.58
N VAL A 14 -6.63 -0.57 -4.00
CA VAL A 14 -7.18 -0.80 -5.34
C VAL A 14 -7.10 0.47 -6.20
N ASP A 15 -6.64 0.30 -7.44
CA ASP A 15 -6.59 1.31 -8.52
C ASP A 15 -7.19 0.72 -9.81
N GLY A 16 -8.50 0.84 -9.97
CA GLY A 16 -9.24 0.22 -11.09
C GLY A 16 -9.15 -1.30 -11.05
N ARG A 17 -8.49 -1.92 -12.05
CA ARG A 17 -8.25 -3.38 -12.12
C ARG A 17 -6.93 -3.82 -11.46
N LYS A 18 -6.12 -2.88 -10.96
CA LYS A 18 -4.87 -3.17 -10.28
C LYS A 18 -5.09 -3.13 -8.77
N TRP A 19 -4.48 -4.06 -8.05
CA TRP A 19 -4.40 -4.00 -6.60
C TRP A 19 -2.98 -4.21 -6.10
N TYR A 20 -2.75 -3.68 -4.91
CA TYR A 20 -1.48 -3.66 -4.20
C TYR A 20 -1.72 -4.04 -2.76
N THR A 21 -0.70 -4.58 -2.11
CA THR A 21 -0.66 -4.72 -0.66
C THR A 21 0.37 -3.74 -0.10
N ALA A 22 0.08 -3.17 1.06
CA ALA A 22 1.00 -2.33 1.82
C ALA A 22 1.06 -2.84 3.25
N SER A 23 2.26 -3.16 3.73
CA SER A 23 2.50 -3.55 5.12
C SER A 23 3.31 -2.47 5.82
N ARG A 24 2.82 -1.97 6.95
CA ARG A 24 3.53 -0.96 7.74
C ARG A 24 4.65 -1.62 8.55
N ARG A 25 5.85 -1.05 8.45
CA ARG A 25 7.02 -1.50 9.21
C ARG A 25 7.14 -0.73 10.53
N SER A 26 7.97 -1.23 11.43
CA SER A 26 8.22 -0.64 12.75
C SER A 26 8.80 0.77 12.70
N ASP A 27 9.51 1.11 11.62
CA ASP A 27 10.07 2.45 11.35
C ASP A 27 9.04 3.43 10.77
N GLY A 28 7.79 2.99 10.58
CA GLY A 28 6.70 3.78 9.99
C GLY A 28 6.69 3.81 8.47
N SER A 29 7.67 3.22 7.80
CA SER A 29 7.67 3.04 6.34
C SER A 29 6.69 1.94 5.91
N TYR A 30 6.41 1.86 4.61
CA TYR A 30 5.55 0.81 4.04
C TYR A 30 6.30 -0.03 3.02
N PHE A 31 6.21 -1.34 3.20
CA PHE A 31 6.54 -2.31 2.16
C PHE A 31 5.35 -2.52 1.24
N VAL A 32 5.52 -2.23 -0.06
CA VAL A 32 4.43 -2.32 -1.04
C VAL A 32 4.71 -3.45 -2.03
N MET A 33 3.71 -4.27 -2.30
CA MET A 33 3.74 -5.29 -3.34
C MET A 33 2.57 -5.09 -4.30
N ASN A 34 2.73 -5.49 -5.57
CA ASN A 34 1.59 -5.60 -6.48
C ASN A 34 0.92 -6.98 -6.38
N HIS A 35 -0.20 -7.13 -7.08
CA HIS A 35 -0.97 -8.38 -7.14
C HIS A 35 -0.21 -9.64 -7.59
N VAL A 36 0.93 -9.52 -8.28
CA VAL A 36 1.77 -10.68 -8.68
C VAL A 36 2.89 -10.95 -7.68
N GLY A 37 2.86 -10.33 -6.50
CA GLY A 37 3.84 -10.53 -5.45
C GLY A 37 5.17 -9.83 -5.68
N ARG A 38 5.25 -8.86 -6.60
CA ARG A 38 6.48 -8.08 -6.83
C ARG A 38 6.51 -6.87 -5.92
N ALA A 39 7.63 -6.70 -5.21
CA ALA A 39 7.92 -5.49 -4.45
C ALA A 39 7.95 -4.27 -5.37
N ILE A 40 7.33 -3.19 -4.91
CA ILE A 40 7.36 -1.87 -5.55
C ILE A 40 8.45 -1.05 -4.89
N SER A 41 9.35 -0.48 -5.69
CA SER A 41 10.45 0.35 -5.20
C SER A 41 9.93 1.53 -4.39
N GLU A 42 10.50 1.72 -3.21
CA GLU A 42 10.22 2.84 -2.33
C GLU A 42 10.51 4.17 -3.04
N GLY A 43 9.62 5.15 -2.87
CA GLY A 43 9.75 6.45 -3.52
C GLY A 43 9.32 6.50 -5.00
N SER A 44 8.99 5.38 -5.63
CA SER A 44 8.32 5.39 -6.94
C SER A 44 6.93 6.04 -6.87
N ASP A 45 6.40 6.51 -7.99
CA ASP A 45 5.08 7.14 -8.01
C ASP A 45 3.96 6.20 -7.55
N ILE A 46 4.06 4.91 -7.88
CA ILE A 46 3.11 3.89 -7.42
C ILE A 46 3.23 3.73 -5.91
N HIS A 47 4.45 3.61 -5.37
CA HIS A 47 4.69 3.52 -3.92
C HIS A 47 4.07 4.71 -3.18
N ARG A 48 4.35 5.93 -3.61
CA ARG A 48 3.80 7.16 -3.00
C ARG A 48 2.28 7.19 -3.04
N ARG A 49 1.67 6.81 -4.16
CA ARG A 49 0.20 6.78 -4.31
C ARG A 49 -0.46 5.72 -3.42
N VAL A 50 0.16 4.55 -3.27
CA VAL A 50 -0.31 3.50 -2.37
C VAL A 50 -0.22 3.95 -0.92
N VAL A 51 0.94 4.47 -0.50
CA VAL A 51 1.15 4.97 0.88
C VAL A 51 0.19 6.09 1.21
N ARG A 52 -0.01 7.05 0.30
CA ARG A 52 -0.97 8.14 0.49
C ARG A 52 -2.39 7.61 0.75
N ALA A 53 -2.84 6.63 -0.05
CA ALA A 53 -4.17 6.06 0.15
C ALA A 53 -4.32 5.31 1.48
N VAL A 54 -3.22 4.70 1.99
CA VAL A 54 -3.22 4.05 3.31
C VAL A 54 -3.26 5.08 4.44
N GLU A 55 -2.50 6.17 4.34
CA GLU A 55 -2.54 7.23 5.37
C GLU A 55 -3.90 7.95 5.37
N GLU A 56 -4.50 8.23 4.20
CA GLU A 56 -5.85 8.80 4.10
C GLU A 56 -6.95 7.93 4.74
N LEU A 57 -6.75 6.61 4.84
CA LEU A 57 -7.67 5.70 5.54
C LEU A 57 -7.51 5.76 7.06
N ARG A 58 -6.31 6.14 7.54
CA ARG A 58 -5.95 6.14 8.95
C ARG A 58 -6.27 7.47 9.66
N GLU A 59 -6.55 8.52 8.88
CA GLU A 59 -7.13 9.80 9.33
C GLU A 59 -8.64 9.67 9.56
#